data_AF-A0A924IE71-F1
#
_entry.id   AF-A0A924IE71-F1
#
_cell.length_a   1.000
_cell.length_b   1.000
_cell.length_c   1.000
_cell.angle_alpha   90.00
_cell.angle_beta   90.00
_cell.angle_gamma   90.00
#
_symmetry.space_group_name_H-M   'P 1'
#
loop_
_entity.id
_entity.type
_entity.pdbx_description
1 polymer ?
#
loop_
_entity_poly.entity_id
_entity_poly.type
_entity_poly.pdbx_seq_one_letter_code
_entity_poly.pdbx_strand_id
1 'polypeptide(L)'
;MNFYNKLLIYFNLKKRSAPDRENWIEYARFYFHPSKLLMNDSNIILLGLIIISIIYPLIILLVFFAIYYRVLSKFGDIIETQYDKGFEAQQIVYMIQKNHIQSLKEKFILNPNLIDVYFKKKSLLWWAKYYNNLPAHKMIIDLMKEKNIQKYKIA
;
A
#
# COMPACT_ATOMS: atom_id res chain seq x y z
N MET A 1 -41.76 -35.10 -45.06
CA MET A 1 -41.58 -33.78 -45.71
C MET A 1 -41.03 -32.80 -44.67
N ASN A 2 -39.76 -32.41 -44.79
CA ASN A 2 -39.04 -31.66 -43.74
C ASN A 2 -39.67 -30.29 -43.44
N PHE A 3 -39.73 -29.91 -42.16
CA PHE A 3 -40.30 -28.66 -41.64
C PHE A 3 -39.78 -27.41 -42.37
N TYR A 4 -38.51 -27.43 -42.77
CA TYR A 4 -37.86 -26.40 -43.59
C TYR A 4 -38.57 -26.11 -44.92
N ASN A 5 -39.05 -27.15 -45.62
CA ASN A 5 -39.75 -26.97 -46.90
C ASN A 5 -41.15 -26.39 -46.71
N LYS A 6 -41.80 -26.63 -45.57
CA LYS A 6 -43.12 -26.03 -45.25
C LYS A 6 -42.99 -24.52 -44.96
N LEU A 7 -41.91 -24.11 -44.28
CA LEU A 7 -41.63 -22.69 -44.00
C LEU A 7 -41.36 -21.89 -45.29
N LEU A 8 -40.58 -22.44 -46.23
CA LEU A 8 -40.27 -21.75 -47.49
C LEU A 8 -41.51 -21.47 -48.35
N ILE A 9 -42.47 -22.41 -48.36
CA ILE A 9 -43.74 -22.26 -49.07
C ILE A 9 -44.62 -21.22 -48.38
N TYR A 10 -44.71 -21.24 -47.05
CA TYR A 10 -45.53 -20.31 -46.27
C TYR A 10 -45.11 -18.84 -46.44
N PHE A 11 -43.79 -18.59 -46.55
CA PHE A 11 -43.26 -17.24 -46.77
C PHE A 11 -43.10 -16.85 -48.24
N ASN A 12 -43.60 -17.66 -49.18
CA ASN A 12 -43.50 -17.44 -50.63
C ASN A 12 -42.05 -17.17 -51.11
N LEU A 13 -41.07 -17.78 -50.42
CA LEU A 13 -39.65 -17.61 -50.70
C LEU A 13 -39.22 -18.65 -51.71
N LYS A 14 -38.91 -18.22 -52.95
CA LYS A 14 -38.30 -19.10 -53.96
C LYS A 14 -37.03 -19.71 -53.38
N LYS A 15 -36.90 -21.03 -53.48
CA LYS A 15 -35.69 -21.78 -53.13
C LYS A 15 -34.54 -21.18 -53.95
N ARG A 16 -33.71 -20.31 -53.35
CA ARG A 16 -32.52 -19.76 -54.00
C ARG A 16 -31.70 -20.95 -54.51
N SER A 17 -31.37 -20.95 -55.80
CA SER A 17 -30.41 -21.88 -56.38
C SER A 17 -29.17 -21.91 -55.49
N ALA A 18 -28.62 -23.12 -55.30
CA ALA A 18 -27.46 -23.35 -54.44
C ALA A 18 -26.40 -22.27 -54.70
N PRO A 19 -25.84 -21.66 -53.64
CA PRO A 19 -25.03 -20.48 -53.83
C PRO A 19 -23.79 -20.87 -54.63
N ASP A 20 -23.64 -20.24 -55.79
CA ASP A 20 -22.53 -20.49 -56.69
C ASP A 20 -21.24 -20.33 -55.89
N ARG A 21 -20.36 -21.33 -55.93
CA ARG A 21 -19.14 -21.37 -55.12
C ARG A 21 -18.32 -20.10 -55.33
N GLU A 22 -18.37 -19.56 -56.55
CA GLU A 22 -17.74 -18.30 -56.95
C GLU A 22 -18.28 -17.09 -56.20
N ASN A 23 -19.61 -16.97 -56.03
CA ASN A 23 -20.23 -15.89 -55.27
C ASN A 23 -19.87 -15.95 -53.77
N TRP A 24 -19.73 -17.16 -53.20
CA TRP A 24 -19.25 -17.32 -51.82
C TRP A 24 -17.78 -16.94 -51.67
N ILE A 25 -16.96 -17.31 -52.65
CA ILE A 25 -15.54 -16.95 -52.68
C ILE A 25 -15.38 -15.43 -52.83
N GLU A 26 -16.22 -14.78 -53.64
CA GLU A 26 -16.21 -13.34 -53.84
C GLU A 26 -16.71 -12.58 -52.60
N TYR A 27 -17.77 -13.09 -51.96
CA TYR A 27 -18.29 -12.56 -50.69
C TYR A 27 -17.26 -12.72 -49.56
N ALA A 28 -16.59 -13.87 -49.47
CA ALA A 28 -15.50 -14.09 -48.53
C ALA A 28 -14.31 -13.17 -48.83
N ARG A 29 -13.91 -13.01 -50.09
CA ARG A 29 -12.84 -12.07 -50.47
C ARG A 29 -13.15 -10.62 -50.10
N PHE A 30 -14.42 -10.22 -50.19
CA PHE A 30 -14.85 -8.86 -49.83
C PHE A 30 -14.82 -8.62 -48.31
N TYR A 31 -15.20 -9.62 -47.50
CA TYR A 31 -15.26 -9.52 -46.03
C TYR A 31 -13.91 -9.74 -45.33
N PHE A 32 -13.02 -10.55 -45.90
CA PHE A 32 -11.73 -10.88 -45.30
C PHE A 32 -10.59 -9.92 -45.67
N HIS A 33 -10.89 -8.78 -46.30
CA HIS A 33 -9.88 -7.72 -46.50
C HIS A 33 -9.69 -6.92 -45.20
N PRO A 34 -8.52 -7.01 -44.53
CA PRO A 34 -8.29 -6.35 -43.23
C PRO A 34 -8.41 -4.82 -43.29
N SER A 35 -8.22 -4.23 -44.47
CA SER A 35 -8.40 -2.79 -44.71
C SER A 35 -9.85 -2.32 -44.63
N LYS A 36 -10.85 -3.15 -44.97
CA LYS A 36 -12.27 -2.77 -44.91
C LYS A 36 -12.90 -2.97 -43.53
N LEU A 37 -12.34 -3.86 -42.72
CA LEU A 37 -12.73 -4.05 -41.32
C LEU A 37 -12.45 -2.79 -40.48
N LEU A 38 -11.43 -2.01 -40.87
CA LEU A 38 -11.07 -0.72 -40.28
C LEU A 38 -11.80 0.49 -40.90
N MET A 39 -12.57 0.33 -41.97
CA MET A 39 -13.21 1.44 -42.70
C MET A 39 -14.68 1.70 -42.31
N ASN A 40 -15.26 0.90 -41.43
CA ASN A 40 -16.59 1.15 -40.91
C ASN A 40 -16.46 1.86 -39.55
N ASP A 41 -17.04 3.06 -39.42
CA ASP A 41 -17.00 3.88 -38.19
C ASP A 41 -17.39 3.08 -36.94
N SER A 42 -18.33 2.14 -37.11
CA SER A 42 -18.79 1.21 -36.06
C SER A 42 -17.67 0.31 -35.50
N ASN A 43 -16.76 -0.15 -36.36
CA ASN A 43 -15.65 -1.03 -35.98
C ASN A 43 -14.50 -0.25 -35.33
N ILE A 44 -14.29 1.01 -35.74
CA ILE A 44 -13.31 1.92 -35.12
C ILE A 44 -13.74 2.24 -33.68
N ILE A 45 -15.02 2.55 -33.47
CA ILE A 45 -15.59 2.78 -32.13
C ILE A 45 -15.43 1.54 -31.24
N LEU A 46 -15.72 0.36 -31.78
CA LEU A 46 -15.57 -0.90 -31.04
C LEU A 46 -14.11 -1.16 -30.62
N LEU A 47 -13.16 -0.94 -31.53
CA LEU A 47 -11.72 -1.02 -31.23
C LEU A 47 -11.31 -0.01 -30.15
N GLY A 48 -11.80 1.23 -30.23
CA GLY A 48 -11.56 2.26 -29.22
C GLY A 48 -12.08 1.84 -27.84
N LEU A 49 -13.27 1.25 -27.75
CA LEU A 49 -13.84 0.75 -26.50
C LEU A 49 -13.05 -0.43 -25.92
N ILE A 50 -12.55 -1.34 -26.77
CA ILE A 50 -11.69 -2.45 -26.33
C ILE A 50 -10.36 -1.92 -25.77
N ILE A 51 -9.74 -0.97 -26.47
CA ILE A 51 -8.49 -0.34 -26.03
C ILE A 51 -8.69 0.38 -24.70
N ILE A 52 -9.76 1.17 -24.55
CA ILE A 52 -10.10 1.86 -23.29
C ILE A 52 -10.34 0.84 -22.17
N SER A 53 -11.06 -0.24 -22.44
CA SER A 53 -11.36 -1.29 -21.45
C SER A 53 -10.10 -2.01 -20.95
N ILE A 54 -9.05 -2.08 -21.76
CA ILE A 54 -7.75 -2.65 -21.39
C ILE A 54 -6.88 -1.64 -20.65
N ILE A 55 -6.85 -0.38 -21.09
CA ILE A 55 -6.00 0.67 -20.52
C ILE A 55 -6.55 1.17 -19.17
N TYR A 56 -7.87 1.28 -19.03
CA TYR A 56 -8.52 1.78 -17.82
C TYR A 56 -8.13 1.03 -16.53
N PRO A 57 -8.15 -0.33 -16.47
CA PRO A 57 -7.71 -1.05 -15.28
C PRO A 57 -6.22 -0.86 -14.99
N LEU A 58 -5.37 -0.69 -16.02
CA LEU A 58 -3.95 -0.38 -15.83
C LEU A 58 -3.74 1.00 -15.20
N ILE A 59 -4.52 2.00 -15.63
CA ILE A 59 -4.48 3.34 -15.03
C ILE A 59 -4.94 3.28 -13.57
N ILE A 60 -6.03 2.57 -13.27
CA ILE A 60 -6.49 2.41 -11.87
C ILE A 60 -5.42 1.72 -11.03
N LEU A 61 -4.77 0.69 -11.55
CA LEU A 61 -3.69 -0.01 -10.86
C LEU A 61 -2.50 0.92 -10.56
N LEU A 62 -2.09 1.74 -11.52
CA LEU A 62 -1.03 2.73 -11.33
C LEU A 62 -1.40 3.79 -10.29
N VAL A 63 -2.64 4.30 -10.33
CA VAL A 63 -3.14 5.26 -9.34
C VAL A 63 -3.20 4.62 -7.95
N PHE A 64 -3.64 3.37 -7.85
CA PHE A 64 -3.63 2.61 -6.60
C PHE A 64 -2.22 2.48 -6.04
N PHE A 65 -1.25 2.08 -6.85
CA PHE A 65 0.15 2.00 -6.40
C PHE A 65 0.70 3.36 -5.98
N ALA A 66 0.44 4.43 -6.72
CA ALA A 66 0.91 5.77 -6.37
C ALA A 66 0.36 6.24 -5.01
N ILE A 67 -0.95 6.01 -4.76
CA ILE A 67 -1.58 6.31 -3.47
C ILE A 67 -1.02 5.41 -2.38
N TYR A 68 -0.92 4.10 -2.63
CA TYR A 68 -0.38 3.13 -1.69
C TYR A 68 1.05 3.48 -1.25
N TYR A 69 1.95 3.80 -2.18
CA TYR A 69 3.32 4.21 -1.87
C TYR A 69 3.36 5.51 -1.06
N ARG A 70 2.51 6.49 -1.39
CA ARG A 70 2.45 7.76 -0.66
C ARG A 70 1.91 7.60 0.76
N VAL A 71 0.96 6.68 0.93
CA VAL A 71 0.43 6.29 2.24
C VAL A 71 1.53 5.55 3.02
N LEU A 72 2.16 4.55 2.41
CA LEU A 72 3.24 3.77 3.03
C LEU A 72 4.44 4.63 3.42
N SER A 73 4.83 5.63 2.64
CA SER A 73 5.93 6.53 3.02
C SER A 73 5.56 7.37 4.25
N LYS A 74 4.35 7.95 4.26
CA LYS A 74 3.87 8.74 5.39
C LYS A 74 3.73 7.92 6.67
N PHE A 75 3.24 6.69 6.56
CA PHE A 75 3.14 5.79 7.70
C PHE A 75 4.50 5.21 8.08
N GLY A 76 5.40 4.98 7.11
CA GLY A 76 6.76 4.53 7.32
C GLY A 76 7.53 5.48 8.25
N ASP A 77 7.52 6.78 7.96
CA ASP A 77 8.19 7.79 8.79
C ASP A 77 7.61 7.85 10.22
N ILE A 78 6.29 7.70 10.35
CA ILE A 78 5.61 7.69 11.66
C ILE A 78 5.92 6.41 12.44
N ILE A 79 5.98 5.27 11.75
CA ILE A 79 6.32 3.98 12.36
C ILE A 79 7.80 3.98 12.75
N GLU A 80 8.71 4.47 11.92
CA GLU A 80 10.14 4.57 12.20
C GLU A 80 10.39 5.46 13.43
N THR A 81 9.79 6.65 13.48
CA THR A 81 9.92 7.54 14.65
C THR A 81 9.30 6.99 15.93
N GLN A 82 8.21 6.22 15.86
CA GLN A 82 7.65 5.55 17.04
C GLN A 82 8.44 4.30 17.44
N TYR A 83 8.96 3.57 16.46
CA TYR A 83 9.80 2.39 16.65
C TYR A 83 11.12 2.79 17.31
N ASP A 84 11.75 3.88 16.85
CA ASP A 84 12.99 4.41 17.42
C ASP A 84 12.80 4.85 18.87
N LYS A 85 11.74 5.62 19.18
CA LYS A 85 11.44 6.03 20.56
C LYS A 85 11.12 4.83 21.45
N GLY A 86 10.40 3.84 20.93
CA GLY A 86 10.10 2.59 21.64
C GLY A 86 11.36 1.75 21.88
N PHE A 87 12.25 1.69 20.91
CA PHE A 87 13.51 0.96 20.95
C PHE A 87 14.51 1.61 21.91
N GLU A 88 14.63 2.94 21.92
CA GLU A 88 15.43 3.67 22.91
C GLU A 88 14.94 3.41 24.33
N ALA A 89 13.62 3.51 24.56
CA ALA A 89 13.02 3.22 25.85
C ALA A 89 13.29 1.78 26.29
N GLN A 90 13.18 0.82 25.37
CA GLN A 90 13.48 -0.58 25.61
C GLN A 90 14.95 -0.79 25.96
N GLN A 91 15.88 -0.14 25.26
CA GLN A 91 17.31 -0.22 25.56
C GLN A 91 17.65 0.31 26.95
N ILE A 92 17.06 1.45 27.34
CA ILE A 92 17.25 2.03 28.68
C ILE A 92 16.77 1.04 29.75
N VAL A 93 15.58 0.47 29.57
CA VAL A 93 15.03 -0.53 30.50
C VAL A 93 15.91 -1.78 30.53
N TYR A 94 16.47 -2.21 29.40
CA TYR A 94 17.43 -3.31 29.36
C TYR A 94 18.71 -3.00 30.12
N MET A 95 19.27 -1.78 30.00
CA MET A 95 20.44 -1.35 30.78
C MET A 95 20.15 -1.33 32.29
N ILE A 96 18.96 -0.88 32.69
CA ILE A 96 18.49 -0.93 34.08
C ILE A 96 18.39 -2.40 34.55
N GLN A 97 17.79 -3.28 33.75
CA GLN A 97 17.65 -4.70 34.07
C GLN A 97 19.01 -5.40 34.22
N LYS A 98 19.98 -5.07 33.37
CA LYS A 98 21.33 -5.67 33.38
C LYS A 98 22.30 -4.99 34.34
N ASN A 99 21.88 -3.93 35.03
CA ASN A 99 22.72 -3.14 35.93
C ASN A 99 23.92 -2.46 35.23
N HIS A 100 23.76 -2.07 33.97
CA HIS A 100 24.77 -1.36 33.18
C HIS A 100 24.75 0.14 33.48
N ILE A 101 25.10 0.53 34.72
CA ILE A 101 24.97 1.92 35.20
C ILE A 101 25.83 2.90 34.40
N GLN A 102 27.04 2.51 34.00
CA GLN A 102 27.93 3.39 33.24
C GLN A 102 27.33 3.74 31.87
N SER A 103 26.89 2.73 31.11
CA SER A 103 26.24 2.95 29.81
C SER A 103 24.94 3.74 29.95
N LEU A 104 24.18 3.50 31.02
CA LEU A 104 22.96 4.24 31.32
C LEU A 104 23.28 5.73 31.57
N LYS A 105 24.34 6.03 32.32
CA LYS A 105 24.82 7.39 32.59
C LYS A 105 25.26 8.10 31.31
N GLU A 106 26.08 7.44 30.49
CA GLU A 106 26.52 7.97 29.19
C GLU A 106 25.34 8.31 28.29
N LYS A 107 24.32 7.44 28.27
CA LYS A 107 23.11 7.67 27.49
C LYS A 107 22.32 8.90 27.95
N PHE A 108 22.22 9.14 29.27
CA PHE A 108 21.59 10.36 29.79
C PHE A 108 22.42 11.62 29.60
N ILE A 109 23.76 11.53 29.58
CA ILE A 109 24.64 12.65 29.25
C ILE A 109 24.43 13.07 27.79
N LEU A 110 24.38 12.10 26.87
CA LEU A 110 24.16 12.35 25.45
C LEU A 110 22.78 12.95 25.17
N ASN A 111 21.75 12.46 25.86
CA ASN A 111 20.39 12.97 25.71
C ASN A 111 19.64 13.03 27.05
N PRO A 112 19.68 14.19 27.75
CA PRO A 112 19.02 14.39 29.04
C PRO A 112 17.49 14.27 28.99
N ASN A 113 16.88 14.40 27.80
CA ASN A 113 15.42 14.27 27.65
C ASN A 113 14.93 12.82 27.81
N LEU A 114 15.83 11.85 27.72
CA LEU A 114 15.50 10.44 27.90
C LEU A 114 15.00 10.10 29.31
N ILE A 115 15.22 10.99 30.29
CA ILE A 115 14.78 10.76 31.67
C ILE A 115 13.26 10.72 31.84
N ASP A 116 12.54 11.44 30.98
CA ASP A 116 11.07 11.53 31.00
C ASP A 116 10.41 10.44 30.13
N VAL A 117 11.19 9.50 29.61
CA VAL A 117 10.69 8.45 28.73
C VAL A 117 9.84 7.45 29.53
N TYR A 118 8.71 7.08 28.93
CA TYR A 118 7.84 6.03 29.44
C TYR A 118 7.97 4.79 28.57
N PHE A 119 8.24 3.65 29.19
CA PHE A 119 8.20 2.35 28.53
C PHE A 119 7.02 1.55 29.06
N LYS A 120 6.13 1.09 28.15
CA LYS A 120 4.89 0.38 28.49
C LYS A 120 4.03 1.12 29.55
N LYS A 121 3.89 2.44 29.40
CA LYS A 121 3.15 3.33 30.33
C LYS A 121 3.73 3.37 31.76
N LYS A 122 4.98 2.97 31.96
CA LYS A 122 5.70 3.04 33.23
C LYS A 122 6.94 3.91 33.09
N SER A 123 7.22 4.71 34.11
CA SER A 123 8.41 5.55 34.17
C SER A 123 9.68 4.72 34.41
N LEU A 124 10.84 5.29 34.12
CA LEU A 124 12.14 4.64 34.37
C LEU A 124 12.35 4.33 35.86
N LEU A 125 11.85 5.17 36.77
CA LEU A 125 11.87 4.92 38.22
C LEU A 125 11.13 3.64 38.61
N TRP A 126 9.98 3.38 37.97
CA TRP A 126 9.23 2.16 38.20
C TRP A 126 10.04 0.93 37.76
N TRP A 127 10.68 0.98 36.59
CA TRP A 127 11.52 -0.11 36.10
C TRP A 127 12.77 -0.33 36.96
N ALA A 128 13.42 0.73 37.43
CA ALA A 128 14.55 0.62 38.35
C ALA A 128 14.15 -0.03 39.68
N LYS A 129 12.95 0.29 40.20
CA LYS A 129 12.40 -0.39 41.37
C LYS A 129 12.03 -1.85 41.08
N TYR A 130 11.38 -2.11 39.95
CA TYR A 130 10.95 -3.45 39.55
C TYR A 130 12.11 -4.44 39.45
N TYR A 131 13.25 -3.99 38.91
CA TYR A 131 14.47 -4.82 38.82
C TYR A 131 15.39 -4.73 40.06
N ASN A 132 14.95 -4.10 41.15
CA ASN A 132 15.76 -3.88 42.37
C ASN A 132 17.12 -3.21 42.10
N ASN A 133 17.20 -2.36 41.08
CA ASN A 133 18.41 -1.64 40.74
C ASN A 133 18.47 -0.29 41.48
N LEU A 134 18.93 -0.34 42.74
CA LEU A 134 19.07 0.84 43.59
C LEU A 134 20.04 1.91 43.02
N PRO A 135 21.20 1.55 42.45
CA PRO A 135 22.08 2.53 41.81
C PRO A 135 21.41 3.30 40.68
N ALA A 136 20.70 2.61 39.77
CA ALA A 136 19.94 3.26 38.70
C ALA A 136 18.81 4.12 39.27
N HIS A 137 18.11 3.64 40.28
CA HIS A 137 17.01 4.36 40.92
C HIS A 137 17.50 5.69 41.51
N LYS A 138 18.62 5.68 42.25
CA LYS A 138 19.21 6.89 42.83
C LYS A 138 19.67 7.86 41.74
N MET A 139 20.39 7.35 40.73
CA MET A 139 20.87 8.17 39.61
C MET A 139 19.74 8.87 38.86
N ILE A 140 18.62 8.17 38.59
CA ILE A 140 17.46 8.78 37.92
C ILE A 140 16.85 9.89 38.79
N ILE A 141 16.74 9.70 40.11
CA ILE A 141 16.25 10.75 41.01
C ILE A 141 17.17 11.98 40.98
N ASP A 142 18.48 11.77 41.03
CA ASP A 142 19.46 12.86 41.04
C ASP A 142 19.39 13.67 39.73
N LEU A 143 19.35 13.00 38.59
CA LEU A 143 19.19 13.64 37.28
C LEU A 143 17.84 14.38 37.14
N MET A 144 16.75 13.84 37.69
CA MET A 144 15.45 14.53 37.69
C MET A 144 15.48 15.82 38.52
N LYS A 145 16.19 15.82 39.65
CA LYS A 145 16.38 17.02 40.47
C LYS A 145 17.20 18.08 39.73
N GLU A 146 18.30 17.69 39.11
CA GLU A 146 19.15 18.60 38.33
C GLU A 146 18.37 19.28 37.20
N LYS A 147 17.57 18.50 36.45
CA LYS A 147 16.71 19.01 35.38
C LYS A 147 15.67 20.03 35.88
N ASN A 148 15.04 19.74 37.02
CA ASN A 148 14.08 20.66 37.62
C ASN A 148 14.74 21.97 38.06
N ILE A 149 15.94 21.92 38.66
CA ILE A 149 16.68 23.12 39.07
C ILE A 149 17.03 24.00 37.87
N GLN A 150 17.45 23.40 36.74
CA GLN A 150 17.74 24.15 35.52
C GLN A 150 16.50 24.83 34.95
N LYS A 151 15.33 24.19 35.02
CA LYS A 151 14.06 24.77 34.55
C LYS A 151 13.69 26.06 35.28
N TYR A 152 14.02 26.19 36.57
CA TYR A 152 13.76 27.38 37.38
C TYR A 152 14.86 28.45 37.34
N LYS A 153 15.99 28.19 36.68
CA LYS A 153 17.05 29.21 36.48
C LYS A 153 16.87 30.04 35.21
N ILE A 154 15.98 29.62 34.31
CA ILE A 154 15.77 30.22 32.98
C ILE A 154 14.41 30.95 32.91
N ALA A 155 13.60 30.87 33.96
CA ALA A 155 12.35 31.63 34.13
C ALA A 155 12.61 32.85 35.02
#